data_AF-A0A635J479-F1
#
_entry.id   AF-A0A635J479-F1
#
_cell.length_a   1.000
_cell.length_b   1.000
_cell.length_c   1.000
_cell.angle_alpha   90.00
_cell.angle_beta   90.00
_cell.angle_gamma   90.00
#
_symmetry.space_group_name_H-M   'P 1'
#
loop_
_entity.id
_entity.type
_entity.pdbx_description
1 polymer ?
#
loop_
_entity_poly.entity_id
_entity_poly.type
_entity_poly.pdbx_seq_one_letter_code
_entity_poly.pdbx_strand_id
1 'polypeptide(L)'
;MTTNSYLEYFLTLLGWLVNNGLWDVLVSTGLFALPLAFKVVGIWLKVREEGEDEGNKGMLSLPRIENALYGAFFVMIACCVPLIQVSLSTLEFDKTRAKTCGTWTPKAPDESGYNNIISSMDGESAAAPVWWVLVHKLSKGVTQAAVASIPCRPDLRQLRFEVQRTFIENRALADELQDFTNDCYSLALYQWKRRDQGQTTDKAALSDLSWIGSSIFLKGDYTTLQSKLPRGMFSWSDARDSGRPNTGNGGYPYCSEWWSAADTGLKARVMKQVDDSYWLRLSAAMKMIGSSQTDYQEEVIRRLVSPANLTVSHGGEVYNGYGGNADMTAMNAVSRIAGTAGASVASLGAFPALDAMRQALPMVQAVMLMAIYIMVPLILAFAAYEFKTVITLTFVIFAVNFLTFWWELARWLDSWLLTALYSSDTHTRFNMMGFQNTSDDLIMNLVMGTMFLMLPAVWVGALSWAGVQIGSEISRGLMSGTSESKLAASHAGNVVNSGIGSLSKGIDSGMKK
;
A
#
# COMPACT_ATOMS: atom_id res chain seq x y z
N MET A 1 17.68 18.50 -6.76
CA MET A 1 17.62 17.55 -5.60
C MET A 1 16.78 16.35 -6.06
N THR A 2 16.89 15.16 -5.46
CA THR A 2 16.16 13.96 -5.94
C THR A 2 15.07 13.53 -4.96
N THR A 3 13.94 13.04 -5.48
CA THR A 3 12.82 12.56 -4.67
C THR A 3 12.40 11.15 -5.03
N ASN A 4 11.91 10.41 -4.03
CA ASN A 4 11.59 8.98 -4.16
C ASN A 4 10.07 8.73 -4.30
N SER A 5 9.26 9.76 -4.04
CA SER A 5 7.80 9.71 -4.08
C SER A 5 7.26 10.95 -4.79
N TYR A 6 6.16 10.80 -5.54
CA TYR A 6 5.47 11.93 -6.16
C TYR A 6 5.04 12.97 -5.13
N LEU A 7 4.69 12.52 -3.92
CA LEU A 7 4.28 13.42 -2.85
C LEU A 7 5.46 14.21 -2.27
N GLU A 8 6.63 13.57 -2.17
CA GLU A 8 7.87 14.24 -1.79
C GLU A 8 8.29 15.32 -2.81
N TYR A 9 8.06 15.05 -4.10
CA TYR A 9 8.39 15.98 -5.18
C TYR A 9 7.79 17.38 -4.98
N PHE A 10 6.48 17.49 -4.73
CA PHE A 10 5.87 18.80 -4.52
C PHE A 10 5.92 19.28 -3.06
N LEU A 11 5.89 18.38 -2.06
CA LEU A 11 5.96 18.78 -0.65
C LEU A 11 7.34 19.32 -0.24
N THR A 12 8.42 18.87 -0.88
CA THR A 12 9.74 19.45 -0.63
C THR A 12 9.78 20.91 -1.08
N LEU A 13 9.21 21.24 -2.24
CA LEU A 13 9.07 22.63 -2.68
C LEU A 13 8.21 23.44 -1.71
N LEU A 14 7.03 22.93 -1.34
CA LEU A 14 6.13 23.59 -0.39
C LEU A 14 6.82 23.85 0.97
N GLY A 15 7.60 22.89 1.46
CA GLY A 15 8.34 23.01 2.70
C GLY A 15 9.36 24.16 2.67
N TRP A 16 10.09 24.31 1.56
CA TRP A 16 11.02 25.43 1.38
C TRP A 16 10.31 26.76 1.14
N LEU A 17 9.17 26.77 0.44
CA LEU A 17 8.39 27.98 0.22
C LEU A 17 7.91 28.59 1.55
N VAL A 18 7.36 27.76 2.43
CA VAL A 18 6.93 28.19 3.78
C VAL A 18 8.14 28.54 4.66
N ASN A 19 9.24 27.78 4.57
CA ASN A 19 10.49 28.08 5.28
C ASN A 19 11.00 29.49 4.95
N ASN A 20 11.04 29.86 3.68
CA ASN A 20 11.46 31.18 3.23
C ASN A 20 10.58 32.28 3.83
N GLY A 21 9.26 32.10 3.78
CA GLY A 21 8.33 33.04 4.40
C GLY A 21 8.56 33.21 5.92
N LEU A 22 8.83 32.12 6.65
CA LEU A 22 9.15 32.18 8.08
C LEU A 22 10.49 32.88 8.34
N TRP A 23 11.51 32.61 7.54
CA TRP A 23 12.80 33.27 7.66
C TRP A 23 12.71 34.77 7.36
N ASP A 24 11.96 35.17 6.34
CA ASP A 24 11.73 36.58 6.01
C ASP A 24 11.00 37.32 7.13
N VAL A 25 10.06 36.66 7.81
CA VAL A 25 9.41 37.21 9.02
C VAL A 25 10.44 37.41 10.14
N LEU A 26 11.32 36.42 10.39
CA LEU A 26 12.36 36.55 11.42
C LEU A 26 13.35 37.68 11.13
N VAL A 27 13.72 37.87 9.86
CA VAL A 27 14.63 38.95 9.42
C VAL A 27 13.95 40.31 9.51
N SER A 28 12.73 40.45 8.96
CA SER A 28 12.00 41.73 8.92
C SER A 28 11.61 42.26 10.31
N THR A 29 11.33 41.36 11.25
CA THR A 29 11.02 41.73 12.65
C THR A 29 12.25 41.90 13.53
N GLY A 30 13.44 41.48 13.07
CA GLY A 30 14.66 41.45 13.87
C GLY A 30 14.70 40.35 14.94
N LEU A 31 13.68 39.48 15.01
CA LEU A 31 13.59 38.37 15.96
C LEU A 31 14.76 37.38 15.83
N PHE A 32 15.38 37.28 14.64
CA PHE A 32 16.54 36.43 14.42
C PHE A 32 17.73 36.76 15.34
N ALA A 33 17.88 38.02 15.78
CA ALA A 33 19.00 38.48 16.60
C ALA A 33 18.78 38.32 18.11
N LEU A 34 17.53 38.17 18.54
CA LEU A 34 17.13 38.14 19.95
C LEU A 34 17.75 36.95 20.72
N PRO A 35 17.77 35.71 20.20
CA PRO A 35 18.46 34.59 20.84
C PRO A 35 19.97 34.81 21.00
N LEU A 36 20.60 35.52 20.06
CA LEU A 36 22.03 35.86 20.15
C LEU A 36 22.29 36.86 21.26
N ALA A 37 21.43 37.87 21.42
CA ALA A 37 21.52 38.81 22.53
C ALA A 37 21.46 38.09 23.89
N PHE A 38 20.51 37.17 24.07
CA PHE A 38 20.44 36.37 25.30
C PHE A 38 21.67 35.49 25.52
N LYS A 39 22.23 34.90 24.46
CA LYS A 39 23.45 34.10 24.54
C LYS A 39 24.65 34.94 25.00
N VAL A 40 24.80 36.16 24.47
CA VAL A 40 25.86 37.09 24.86
C VAL A 40 25.71 37.51 26.33
N VAL A 41 24.49 37.86 26.76
CA VAL A 41 24.21 38.19 28.17
C VAL A 41 24.48 36.99 29.08
N GLY A 42 24.12 35.78 28.66
CA GLY A 42 24.39 34.55 29.41
C GLY A 42 25.88 34.27 29.60
N ILE A 43 26.69 34.44 28.55
CA ILE A 43 28.15 34.33 28.65
C ILE A 43 28.72 35.40 29.60
N TRP A 44 28.23 36.63 29.48
CA TRP A 44 28.66 37.74 30.33
C TRP A 44 28.35 37.51 31.82
N LEU A 45 27.15 37.01 32.15
CA LEU A 45 26.78 36.64 33.52
C LEU A 45 27.64 35.49 34.05
N LYS A 46 27.85 34.45 33.24
CA LYS A 46 28.65 33.28 33.64
C LYS A 46 30.10 33.65 33.99
N VAL A 47 30.72 34.53 33.22
CA VAL A 47 32.09 35.02 33.50
C VAL A 47 32.13 35.90 34.75
N ARG A 48 31.02 36.55 35.13
CA ARG A 48 30.94 37.29 36.40
C ARG A 48 30.88 36.37 37.61
N GLU A 49 30.18 35.25 37.51
CA GLU A 49 30.04 34.24 38.55
C GLU A 49 31.32 33.42 38.79
N GLU A 50 32.24 33.37 37.83
CA GLU A 50 33.54 32.70 37.96
C GLU A 50 34.44 33.37 39.04
N GLY A 51 35.19 32.55 39.79
CA GLY A 51 36.05 32.99 40.89
C GLY A 51 37.28 33.78 40.43
N GLU A 52 37.98 34.45 41.35
CA GLU A 52 39.17 35.26 41.03
C GLU A 52 40.35 34.45 40.47
N ASP A 53 40.33 33.13 40.61
CA ASP A 53 41.36 32.20 40.13
C ASP A 53 41.44 32.09 38.59
N GLU A 54 40.40 32.53 37.87
CA GLU A 54 40.34 32.53 36.38
C GLU A 54 40.99 33.78 35.74
N GLY A 55 41.48 34.74 36.54
CA GLY A 55 42.17 35.94 36.07
C GLY A 55 41.24 37.09 35.62
N ASN A 56 41.69 37.90 34.66
CA ASN A 56 40.95 39.10 34.23
C ASN A 56 39.65 38.72 33.48
N LYS A 57 38.53 38.83 34.18
CA LYS A 57 37.16 38.54 33.70
C LYS A 57 36.80 39.25 32.39
N GLY A 58 37.28 40.49 32.19
CA GLY A 58 37.03 41.24 30.96
C GLY A 58 37.74 40.60 29.75
N MET A 59 39.02 40.27 29.91
CA MET A 59 39.84 39.63 28.88
C MET A 59 39.39 38.19 28.57
N LEU A 60 38.79 37.49 29.53
CA LEU A 60 38.24 36.14 29.34
C LEU A 60 36.87 36.15 28.62
N SER A 61 36.05 37.17 28.86
CA SER A 61 34.70 37.27 28.28
C SER A 61 34.70 37.54 26.78
N LEU A 62 35.63 38.39 26.29
CA LEU A 62 35.77 38.76 24.88
C LEU A 62 35.94 37.55 23.94
N PRO A 63 36.94 36.67 24.10
CA PRO A 63 37.15 35.54 23.20
C PRO A 63 36.01 34.51 23.27
N ARG A 64 35.32 34.38 24.42
CA ARG A 64 34.13 33.51 24.55
C ARG A 64 32.95 34.05 23.74
N ILE A 65 32.72 35.37 23.79
CA ILE A 65 31.67 36.04 23.01
C ILE A 65 32.01 36.00 21.51
N GLU A 66 33.25 36.28 21.12
CA GLU A 66 33.70 36.22 19.73
C GLU A 66 33.49 34.83 19.13
N ASN A 67 33.95 33.77 19.81
CA ASN A 67 33.74 32.40 19.33
C ASN A 67 32.25 32.04 19.20
N ALA A 68 31.42 32.49 20.15
CA ALA A 68 29.98 32.25 20.09
C ALA A 68 29.31 32.98 18.91
N LEU A 69 29.73 34.22 18.62
CA LEU A 69 29.21 35.02 17.52
C LEU A 69 29.69 34.51 16.15
N TYR A 70 30.99 34.19 16.00
CA TYR A 70 31.53 33.62 14.76
C TYR A 70 30.86 32.28 14.43
N GLY A 71 30.67 31.43 15.43
CA GLY A 71 29.95 30.17 15.27
C GLY A 71 28.51 30.37 14.80
N ALA A 72 27.77 31.27 15.47
CA ALA A 72 26.40 31.58 15.10
C ALA A 72 26.28 32.19 13.70
N PHE A 73 27.21 33.08 13.33
CA PHE A 73 27.23 33.72 12.02
C PHE A 73 27.44 32.70 10.89
N PHE A 74 28.37 31.77 11.08
CA PHE A 74 28.57 30.66 10.15
C PHE A 74 27.30 29.82 10.00
N VAL A 75 26.64 29.46 11.11
CA VAL A 75 25.40 28.69 11.09
C VAL A 75 24.29 29.44 10.36
N MET A 76 24.13 30.74 10.58
CA MET A 76 23.13 31.55 9.88
C MET A 76 23.35 31.54 8.36
N ILE A 77 24.57 31.81 7.90
CA ILE A 77 24.89 31.82 6.47
C ILE A 77 24.66 30.45 5.83
N ALA A 78 25.14 29.38 6.48
CA ALA A 78 25.10 28.04 5.90
C ALA A 78 23.69 27.41 5.97
N CYS A 79 22.95 27.64 7.05
CA CYS A 79 21.74 26.89 7.41
C CYS A 79 20.45 27.71 7.40
N CYS A 80 20.51 29.03 7.42
CA CYS A 80 19.30 29.88 7.46
C CYS A 80 19.12 30.72 6.21
N VAL A 81 20.20 31.24 5.62
CA VAL A 81 20.10 32.10 4.44
C VAL A 81 19.74 31.26 3.20
N PRO A 82 18.61 31.53 2.54
CA PRO A 82 18.17 30.78 1.37
C PRO A 82 18.96 31.24 0.12
N LEU A 83 19.95 30.45 -0.31
CA LEU A 83 20.87 30.81 -1.40
C LEU A 83 20.65 30.03 -2.70
N ILE A 84 20.18 28.78 -2.60
CA ILE A 84 20.09 27.87 -3.75
C ILE A 84 18.63 27.76 -4.17
N GLN A 85 18.30 28.17 -5.39
CA GLN A 85 16.94 28.04 -5.92
C GLN A 85 16.50 26.57 -6.03
N VAL A 86 15.28 26.30 -5.60
CA VAL A 86 14.58 25.03 -5.66
C VAL A 86 13.24 25.26 -6.35
N SER A 87 13.07 24.65 -7.51
CA SER A 87 11.84 24.63 -8.31
C SER A 87 11.51 23.21 -8.74
N LEU A 88 10.28 22.96 -9.21
CA LEU A 88 9.87 21.67 -9.76
C LEU A 88 10.80 21.23 -10.90
N SER A 89 11.26 22.15 -11.76
CA SER A 89 12.20 21.85 -12.85
C SER A 89 13.61 21.43 -12.39
N THR A 90 14.01 21.77 -11.17
CA THR A 90 15.31 21.37 -10.58
C THR A 90 15.23 20.13 -9.69
N LEU A 91 14.01 19.65 -9.43
CA LEU A 91 13.76 18.42 -8.72
C LEU A 91 13.69 17.28 -9.73
N GLU A 92 14.38 16.18 -9.43
CA GLU A 92 14.36 14.98 -10.28
C GLU A 92 13.70 13.84 -9.53
N PHE A 93 12.70 13.23 -10.17
CA PHE A 93 12.08 12.01 -9.65
C PHE A 93 12.94 10.80 -10.03
N ASP A 94 13.39 10.05 -9.02
CA ASP A 94 14.31 8.93 -9.25
C ASP A 94 13.58 7.71 -9.87
N LYS A 95 14.02 7.31 -11.06
CA LYS A 95 13.53 6.12 -11.79
C LYS A 95 14.58 5.01 -11.91
N THR A 96 15.76 5.18 -11.32
CA THR A 96 16.92 4.30 -11.54
C THR A 96 16.65 2.87 -11.07
N ARG A 97 16.12 2.69 -9.86
CA ARG A 97 15.82 1.35 -9.31
C ARG A 97 14.76 0.58 -10.12
N ALA A 98 13.71 1.26 -10.58
CA ALA A 98 12.70 0.65 -11.44
C ALA A 98 13.31 0.13 -12.74
N LYS A 99 14.19 0.93 -13.37
CA LYS A 99 14.94 0.52 -14.57
C LYS A 99 15.86 -0.68 -14.29
N THR A 100 16.63 -0.65 -13.20
CA THR A 100 17.60 -1.71 -12.85
C THR A 100 16.92 -3.04 -12.52
N CYS A 101 15.79 -3.01 -11.81
CA CYS A 101 15.08 -4.23 -11.43
C CYS A 101 14.16 -4.78 -12.53
N GLY A 102 14.11 -4.15 -13.72
CA GLY A 102 13.24 -4.58 -14.82
C GLY A 102 11.75 -4.53 -14.45
N THR A 103 11.40 -3.77 -13.41
CA THR A 103 10.02 -3.53 -13.00
C THR A 103 9.48 -2.30 -13.75
N TRP A 104 8.16 -2.12 -13.70
CA TRP A 104 7.49 -0.98 -14.33
C TRP A 104 8.16 0.34 -13.95
N THR A 105 8.51 1.15 -14.95
CA THR A 105 9.04 2.49 -14.74
C THR A 105 7.90 3.45 -14.43
N PRO A 106 7.97 4.22 -13.32
CA PRO A 106 6.94 5.18 -13.00
C PRO A 106 6.78 6.24 -14.08
N LYS A 107 5.52 6.62 -14.36
CA LYS A 107 5.21 7.77 -15.22
C LYS A 107 5.90 9.02 -14.68
N ALA A 108 6.16 9.99 -15.56
CA ALA A 108 6.70 11.26 -15.07
C ALA A 108 5.65 11.96 -14.18
N PRO A 109 6.07 12.77 -13.19
CA PRO A 109 5.14 13.39 -12.23
C PRO A 109 3.98 14.18 -12.88
N ASP A 110 4.25 14.86 -13.99
CA ASP A 110 3.32 15.59 -14.86
C ASP A 110 2.28 14.69 -15.55
N GLU A 111 2.63 13.45 -15.86
CA GLU A 111 1.72 12.45 -16.47
C GLU A 111 0.99 11.60 -15.41
N SER A 112 1.14 11.94 -14.13
CA SER A 112 0.52 11.24 -13.01
C SER A 112 -0.83 11.86 -12.63
N GLY A 113 -1.59 11.19 -11.76
CA GLY A 113 -2.82 11.73 -11.18
C GLY A 113 -2.62 13.02 -10.35
N TYR A 114 -1.37 13.41 -10.08
CA TYR A 114 -1.02 14.65 -9.38
C TYR A 114 -0.82 15.86 -10.31
N ASN A 115 -1.09 15.74 -11.61
CA ASN A 115 -0.89 16.81 -12.60
C ASN A 115 -1.54 18.15 -12.18
N ASN A 116 -2.77 18.12 -11.64
CA ASN A 116 -3.47 19.34 -11.20
C ASN A 116 -2.74 20.07 -10.06
N ILE A 117 -2.06 19.34 -9.17
CA ILE A 117 -1.30 19.93 -8.06
C ILE A 117 0.02 20.50 -8.59
N ILE A 118 0.70 19.75 -9.46
CA ILE A 118 1.97 20.17 -10.06
C ILE A 118 1.77 21.43 -10.91
N SER A 119 0.74 21.46 -11.74
CA SER A 119 0.38 22.63 -12.56
C SER A 119 -0.02 23.85 -11.72
N SER A 120 -0.66 23.66 -10.55
CA SER A 120 -0.99 24.78 -9.65
C SER A 120 0.23 25.40 -8.96
N MET A 121 1.34 24.65 -8.87
CA MET A 121 2.61 25.09 -8.28
C MET A 121 3.65 25.44 -9.36
N ASP A 122 3.28 25.33 -10.63
CA ASP A 122 4.16 25.62 -11.74
C ASP A 122 4.38 27.14 -11.83
N GLY A 123 5.64 27.57 -11.75
CA GLY A 123 6.05 28.97 -11.66
C GLY A 123 6.42 29.48 -10.26
N GLU A 124 6.09 28.74 -9.20
CA GLU A 124 6.57 29.04 -7.85
C GLU A 124 7.98 28.48 -7.62
N SER A 125 8.85 29.28 -7.01
CA SER A 125 10.22 28.87 -6.69
C SER A 125 10.57 29.25 -5.26
N ALA A 126 11.17 28.32 -4.53
CA ALA A 126 11.75 28.57 -3.22
C ALA A 126 13.27 28.63 -3.33
N ALA A 127 13.95 29.00 -2.25
CA ALA A 127 15.40 28.90 -2.16
C ALA A 127 15.78 28.21 -0.86
N ALA A 128 16.63 27.18 -0.93
CA ALA A 128 17.08 26.42 0.22
C ALA A 128 18.49 26.87 0.66
N PRO A 129 18.81 26.83 1.96
CA PRO A 129 20.17 27.06 2.44
C PRO A 129 21.15 25.97 1.99
N VAL A 130 22.41 26.35 1.81
CA VAL A 130 23.47 25.49 1.24
C VAL A 130 23.65 24.20 2.03
N TRP A 131 23.65 24.29 3.36
CA TRP A 131 23.82 23.15 4.24
C TRP A 131 22.75 22.09 4.02
N TRP A 132 21.48 22.50 3.95
CA TRP A 132 20.37 21.56 3.82
C TRP A 132 20.26 20.94 2.43
N VAL A 133 20.65 21.66 1.38
CA VAL A 133 20.78 21.07 0.04
C VAL A 133 21.86 19.99 0.00
N LEU A 134 23.01 20.23 0.64
CA LEU A 134 24.09 19.26 0.75
C LEU A 134 23.63 18.03 1.55
N VAL A 135 23.03 18.25 2.73
CA VAL A 135 22.51 17.18 3.59
C VAL A 135 21.46 16.35 2.85
N HIS A 136 20.56 16.98 2.12
CA HIS A 136 19.53 16.30 1.34
C HIS A 136 20.16 15.42 0.25
N LYS A 137 21.07 15.97 -0.55
CA LYS A 137 21.76 15.22 -1.62
C LYS A 137 22.55 14.03 -1.06
N LEU A 138 23.30 14.23 0.02
CA LEU A 138 24.05 13.15 0.67
C LEU A 138 23.12 12.09 1.25
N SER A 139 22.08 12.51 1.96
CA SER A 139 21.12 11.59 2.58
C SER A 139 20.44 10.74 1.53
N LYS A 140 19.95 11.34 0.44
CA LYS A 140 19.34 10.63 -0.69
C LYS A 140 20.33 9.72 -1.39
N GLY A 141 21.55 10.19 -1.65
CA GLY A 141 22.60 9.40 -2.31
C GLY A 141 22.96 8.13 -1.53
N VAL A 142 23.22 8.27 -0.23
CA VAL A 142 23.52 7.13 0.66
C VAL A 142 22.34 6.17 0.75
N THR A 143 21.13 6.71 0.90
CA THR A 143 19.90 5.92 1.00
C THR A 143 19.66 5.11 -0.28
N GLN A 144 19.83 5.71 -1.46
CA GLN A 144 19.65 5.03 -2.73
C GLN A 144 20.74 3.99 -2.99
N ALA A 145 21.99 4.29 -2.64
CA ALA A 145 23.07 3.30 -2.69
C ALA A 145 22.79 2.10 -1.79
N ALA A 146 22.26 2.33 -0.57
CA ALA A 146 21.86 1.26 0.34
C ALA A 146 20.69 0.45 -0.22
N VAL A 147 19.65 1.09 -0.77
CA VAL A 147 18.53 0.40 -1.44
C VAL A 147 19.03 -0.39 -2.65
N ALA A 148 20.01 0.12 -3.39
CA ALA A 148 20.58 -0.56 -4.55
C ALA A 148 21.26 -1.89 -4.20
N SER A 149 21.76 -2.03 -2.97
CA SER A 149 22.35 -3.28 -2.45
C SER A 149 21.33 -4.39 -2.22
N ILE A 150 20.03 -4.06 -2.11
CA ILE A 150 18.96 -5.03 -1.91
C ILE A 150 18.67 -5.73 -3.26
N PRO A 151 18.65 -7.08 -3.31
CA PRO A 151 18.33 -7.82 -4.53
C PRO A 151 16.94 -7.49 -5.07
N CYS A 152 16.80 -7.45 -6.39
CA CYS A 152 15.51 -7.18 -7.03
C CYS A 152 14.53 -8.34 -6.79
N ARG A 153 13.36 -8.01 -6.24
CA ARG A 153 12.19 -8.88 -6.11
C ARG A 153 10.94 -8.04 -6.35
N PRO A 154 9.88 -8.58 -6.99
CA PRO A 154 8.62 -7.88 -7.12
C PRO A 154 7.90 -7.82 -5.77
N ASP A 155 7.18 -6.73 -5.52
CA ASP A 155 6.26 -6.63 -4.38
C ASP A 155 5.01 -7.47 -4.67
N LEU A 156 5.00 -8.67 -4.11
CA LEU A 156 3.95 -9.67 -4.30
C LEU A 156 2.59 -9.23 -3.76
N ARG A 157 2.60 -8.41 -2.71
CA ARG A 157 1.39 -7.98 -2.03
C ARG A 157 0.74 -6.83 -2.76
N GLN A 158 1.55 -5.90 -3.26
CA GLN A 158 1.06 -4.86 -4.18
C GLN A 158 0.40 -5.47 -5.42
N LEU A 159 1.01 -6.50 -6.00
CA LEU A 159 0.40 -7.23 -7.13
C LEU A 159 -0.93 -7.87 -6.73
N ARG A 160 -0.99 -8.56 -5.59
CA ARG A 160 -2.25 -9.12 -5.04
C ARG A 160 -3.34 -8.04 -4.94
N PHE A 161 -3.03 -6.85 -4.44
CA PHE A 161 -4.01 -5.76 -4.36
C PHE A 161 -4.48 -5.26 -5.70
N GLU A 162 -3.54 -5.11 -6.63
CA GLU A 162 -3.87 -4.70 -7.99
C GLU A 162 -4.82 -5.73 -8.62
N VAL A 163 -4.54 -7.04 -8.48
CA VAL A 163 -5.45 -8.12 -8.91
C VAL A 163 -6.82 -7.99 -8.24
N GLN A 164 -6.86 -7.80 -6.92
CA GLN A 164 -8.11 -7.72 -6.17
C GLN A 164 -8.96 -6.49 -6.51
N ARG A 165 -8.34 -5.40 -6.96
CA ARG A 165 -9.02 -4.18 -7.41
C ARG A 165 -9.42 -4.22 -8.88
N THR A 166 -8.93 -5.16 -9.66
CA THR A 166 -9.46 -5.38 -11.02
C THR A 166 -10.87 -5.96 -10.94
N PHE A 167 -11.80 -5.32 -11.65
CA PHE A 167 -13.20 -5.73 -11.78
C PHE A 167 -13.67 -5.53 -13.23
N ILE A 168 -14.85 -6.04 -13.55
CA ILE A 168 -15.40 -5.95 -14.90
C ILE A 168 -16.19 -4.64 -14.99
N GLU A 169 -15.67 -3.65 -15.73
CA GLU A 169 -16.34 -2.35 -15.89
C GLU A 169 -17.61 -2.47 -16.73
N ASN A 170 -17.61 -3.35 -17.75
CA ASN A 170 -18.77 -3.56 -18.61
C ASN A 170 -19.86 -4.41 -17.91
N ARG A 171 -20.93 -3.75 -17.46
CA ARG A 171 -22.08 -4.40 -16.81
C ARG A 171 -22.73 -5.49 -17.65
N ALA A 172 -22.88 -5.30 -18.95
CA ALA A 172 -23.50 -6.29 -19.84
C ALA A 172 -22.68 -7.59 -19.92
N LEU A 173 -21.34 -7.49 -19.84
CA LEU A 173 -20.48 -8.67 -19.77
C LEU A 173 -20.61 -9.37 -18.41
N ALA A 174 -20.75 -8.59 -17.33
CA ALA A 174 -20.98 -9.14 -16.00
C ALA A 174 -22.33 -9.86 -15.90
N ASP A 175 -23.39 -9.35 -16.54
CA ASP A 175 -24.70 -10.01 -16.66
C ASP A 175 -24.58 -11.34 -17.43
N GLU A 176 -23.86 -11.33 -18.55
CA GLU A 176 -23.65 -12.52 -19.37
C GLU A 176 -22.87 -13.62 -18.63
N LEU A 177 -21.90 -13.24 -17.79
CA LEU A 177 -21.19 -14.17 -16.90
C LEU A 177 -22.10 -14.77 -15.83
N GLN A 178 -23.05 -13.99 -15.32
CA GLN A 178 -24.05 -14.48 -14.36
C GLN A 178 -24.99 -15.48 -15.04
N ASP A 179 -25.43 -15.19 -16.25
CA ASP A 179 -26.23 -16.14 -17.04
C ASP A 179 -25.44 -17.44 -17.29
N PHE A 180 -24.16 -17.36 -17.65
CA PHE A 180 -23.31 -18.53 -17.84
C PHE A 180 -23.22 -19.36 -16.55
N THR A 181 -23.08 -18.67 -15.42
CA THR A 181 -23.02 -19.31 -14.11
C THR A 181 -24.33 -20.07 -13.81
N ASN A 182 -25.47 -19.47 -14.14
CA ASN A 182 -26.79 -20.06 -13.90
C ASN A 182 -27.11 -21.20 -14.88
N ASP A 183 -26.83 -21.02 -16.16
CA ASP A 183 -27.22 -21.96 -17.22
C ASP A 183 -26.26 -23.15 -17.35
N CYS A 184 -24.96 -22.91 -17.13
CA CYS A 184 -23.91 -23.90 -17.34
C CYS A 184 -23.36 -24.43 -16.02
N TYR A 185 -22.71 -23.56 -15.23
CA TYR A 185 -21.95 -23.99 -14.05
C TYR A 185 -22.83 -24.60 -12.95
N SER A 186 -23.93 -23.94 -12.58
CA SER A 186 -24.79 -24.43 -11.50
C SER A 186 -25.40 -25.80 -11.81
N LEU A 187 -25.78 -26.02 -13.07
CA LEU A 187 -26.38 -27.26 -13.54
C LEU A 187 -25.33 -28.38 -13.65
N ALA A 188 -24.15 -28.09 -14.22
CA ALA A 188 -23.04 -29.04 -14.28
C ALA A 188 -22.60 -29.47 -12.86
N LEU A 189 -22.46 -28.51 -11.94
CA LEU A 189 -22.11 -28.80 -10.56
C LEU A 189 -23.17 -29.65 -9.85
N TYR A 190 -24.46 -29.39 -10.09
CA TYR A 190 -25.55 -30.21 -9.56
C TYR A 190 -25.50 -31.66 -10.11
N GLN A 191 -25.33 -31.81 -11.43
CA GLN A 191 -25.21 -33.12 -12.07
C GLN A 191 -23.99 -33.89 -11.58
N TRP A 192 -22.86 -33.21 -11.41
CA TRP A 192 -21.64 -33.78 -10.86
C TRP A 192 -21.85 -34.23 -9.40
N LYS A 193 -22.37 -33.38 -8.51
CA LYS A 193 -22.66 -33.74 -7.12
C LYS A 193 -23.56 -34.96 -6.99
N ARG A 194 -24.56 -35.08 -7.87
CA ARG A 194 -25.47 -36.24 -7.91
C ARG A 194 -24.78 -37.53 -8.36
N ARG A 195 -23.81 -37.45 -9.28
CA ARG A 195 -23.02 -38.59 -9.75
C ARG A 195 -21.95 -39.01 -8.75
N ASP A 196 -21.21 -38.05 -8.21
CA ASP A 196 -20.09 -38.28 -7.31
C ASP A 196 -20.52 -38.70 -5.89
N GLN A 197 -21.67 -38.19 -5.40
CA GLN A 197 -22.19 -38.49 -4.06
C GLN A 197 -21.19 -38.24 -2.92
N GLY A 198 -20.17 -37.40 -3.13
CA GLY A 198 -19.15 -37.07 -2.14
C GLY A 198 -18.01 -38.09 -2.05
N GLN A 199 -17.78 -38.89 -3.10
CA GLN A 199 -16.73 -39.91 -3.14
C GLN A 199 -15.35 -39.35 -3.51
N THR A 200 -15.29 -38.28 -4.30
CA THR A 200 -14.01 -37.70 -4.72
C THR A 200 -13.28 -37.04 -3.53
N THR A 201 -12.12 -37.58 -3.18
CA THR A 201 -11.23 -37.03 -2.13
C THR A 201 -10.04 -36.27 -2.71
N ASP A 202 -9.86 -36.27 -4.03
CA ASP A 202 -8.78 -35.54 -4.69
C ASP A 202 -9.00 -34.02 -4.59
N LYS A 203 -8.10 -33.36 -3.87
CA LYS A 203 -8.13 -31.90 -3.68
C LYS A 203 -7.93 -31.14 -4.99
N ALA A 204 -7.15 -31.67 -5.94
CA ALA A 204 -6.89 -30.99 -7.21
C ALA A 204 -8.17 -30.95 -8.07
N ALA A 205 -8.84 -32.09 -8.22
CA ALA A 205 -10.14 -32.17 -8.88
C ALA A 205 -11.20 -31.28 -8.20
N LEU A 206 -11.29 -31.32 -6.86
CA LEU A 206 -12.24 -30.47 -6.11
C LEU A 206 -11.95 -28.97 -6.27
N SER A 207 -10.68 -28.58 -6.37
CA SER A 207 -10.29 -27.19 -6.64
C SER A 207 -10.68 -26.76 -8.05
N ASP A 208 -10.47 -27.59 -9.07
CA ASP A 208 -10.87 -27.29 -10.45
C ASP A 208 -12.39 -27.15 -10.59
N LEU A 209 -13.17 -27.93 -9.84
CA LEU A 209 -14.65 -27.87 -9.87
C LEU A 209 -15.25 -26.62 -9.20
N SER A 210 -14.44 -25.84 -8.46
CA SER A 210 -14.93 -24.72 -7.66
C SER A 210 -15.16 -23.41 -8.45
N TRP A 211 -14.91 -23.40 -9.77
CA TRP A 211 -15.03 -22.21 -10.59
C TRP A 211 -15.63 -22.50 -11.98
N ILE A 212 -16.16 -21.45 -12.63
CA ILE A 212 -16.95 -21.56 -13.87
C ILE A 212 -16.15 -22.01 -15.11
N GLY A 213 -14.83 -21.90 -15.08
CA GLY A 213 -13.97 -22.32 -16.20
C GLY A 213 -13.34 -23.70 -16.03
N SER A 214 -13.86 -24.52 -15.11
CA SER A 214 -13.35 -25.86 -14.80
C SER A 214 -12.99 -26.67 -16.04
N SER A 215 -11.77 -27.19 -16.06
CA SER A 215 -11.30 -28.07 -17.14
C SER A 215 -12.08 -29.39 -17.19
N ILE A 216 -12.55 -29.89 -16.03
CA ILE A 216 -13.41 -31.07 -15.91
C ILE A 216 -14.77 -30.82 -16.57
N PHE A 217 -15.42 -29.68 -16.29
CA PHE A 217 -16.70 -29.35 -16.92
C PHE A 217 -16.57 -29.06 -18.40
N LEU A 218 -15.51 -28.37 -18.83
CA LEU A 218 -15.24 -28.05 -20.24
C LEU A 218 -15.10 -29.31 -21.12
N LYS A 219 -14.49 -30.37 -20.59
CA LYS A 219 -14.32 -31.66 -21.29
C LYS A 219 -15.53 -32.60 -21.14
N GLY A 220 -16.44 -32.29 -20.20
CA GLY A 220 -17.59 -33.11 -19.87
C GLY A 220 -18.90 -32.36 -20.11
N ASP A 221 -19.61 -32.04 -19.03
CA ASP A 221 -21.00 -31.57 -19.05
C ASP A 221 -21.21 -30.33 -19.94
N TYR A 222 -20.24 -29.42 -20.05
CA TYR A 222 -20.35 -28.21 -20.88
C TYR A 222 -20.43 -28.47 -22.37
N THR A 223 -20.07 -29.67 -22.83
CA THR A 223 -20.26 -30.08 -24.23
C THR A 223 -21.72 -30.40 -24.56
N THR A 224 -22.55 -30.64 -23.54
CA THR A 224 -23.97 -31.00 -23.69
C THR A 224 -24.91 -29.87 -23.26
N LEU A 225 -24.51 -29.08 -22.27
CA LEU A 225 -25.27 -27.94 -21.78
C LEU A 225 -25.18 -26.76 -22.76
N GLN A 226 -26.26 -25.98 -22.84
CA GLN A 226 -26.41 -24.85 -23.75
C GLN A 226 -26.95 -23.63 -23.01
N SER A 227 -26.75 -22.43 -23.56
CA SER A 227 -27.40 -21.23 -23.04
C SER A 227 -28.93 -21.35 -23.10
N LYS A 228 -29.64 -20.75 -22.13
CA LYS A 228 -31.12 -20.67 -22.18
C LYS A 228 -31.63 -19.50 -22.99
N LEU A 229 -30.82 -18.44 -23.09
CA LEU A 229 -31.10 -17.23 -23.86
C LEU A 229 -30.24 -17.21 -25.15
N PRO A 230 -30.78 -16.65 -26.25
CA PRO A 230 -30.03 -16.51 -27.49
C PRO A 230 -28.88 -15.51 -27.30
N ARG A 231 -27.70 -15.82 -27.84
CA ARG A 231 -26.51 -14.97 -27.75
C ARG A 231 -26.19 -14.39 -29.12
N GLY A 232 -26.29 -13.07 -29.27
CA GLY A 232 -26.08 -12.40 -30.56
C GLY A 232 -24.70 -12.60 -31.20
N MET A 233 -23.68 -12.90 -30.38
CA MET A 233 -22.31 -13.19 -30.84
C MET A 233 -22.13 -14.59 -31.45
N PHE A 234 -23.15 -15.45 -31.34
CA PHE A 234 -23.14 -16.81 -31.86
C PHE A 234 -24.25 -16.96 -32.89
N SER A 235 -23.94 -17.52 -34.05
CA SER A 235 -24.93 -17.75 -35.09
C SER A 235 -25.89 -18.89 -34.72
N TRP A 236 -27.14 -18.76 -35.17
CA TRP A 236 -28.12 -19.84 -35.13
C TRP A 236 -27.62 -21.06 -35.90
N SER A 237 -27.73 -22.25 -35.31
CA SER A 237 -27.40 -23.52 -35.96
C SER A 237 -28.55 -24.50 -35.81
N ASP A 238 -29.14 -24.94 -36.92
CA ASP A 238 -30.31 -25.84 -36.91
C ASP A 238 -30.01 -27.18 -36.23
N ALA A 239 -28.79 -27.70 -36.39
CA ALA A 239 -28.34 -28.95 -35.76
C ALA A 239 -28.29 -28.88 -34.22
N ARG A 240 -28.14 -27.67 -33.65
CA ARG A 240 -27.99 -27.43 -32.21
C ARG A 240 -29.24 -26.81 -31.58
N ASP A 241 -29.90 -25.91 -32.32
CA ASP A 241 -30.87 -24.94 -31.80
C ASP A 241 -32.31 -25.25 -32.24
N SER A 242 -32.55 -26.23 -33.11
CA SER A 242 -33.88 -26.56 -33.69
C SER A 242 -35.02 -26.79 -32.68
N GLY A 243 -34.69 -27.11 -31.41
CA GLY A 243 -35.66 -27.26 -30.32
C GLY A 243 -35.99 -25.97 -29.55
N ARG A 244 -35.47 -24.82 -29.95
CA ARG A 244 -35.60 -23.54 -29.22
C ARG A 244 -36.25 -22.44 -30.08
N PRO A 245 -36.78 -21.36 -29.48
CA PRO A 245 -37.35 -20.25 -30.26
C PRO A 245 -36.27 -19.52 -31.07
N ASN A 246 -36.41 -19.48 -32.40
CA ASN A 246 -35.57 -18.63 -33.24
C ASN A 246 -36.10 -17.19 -33.20
N THR A 247 -35.44 -16.35 -32.40
CA THR A 247 -35.80 -14.93 -32.21
C THR A 247 -35.07 -13.99 -33.17
N GLY A 248 -34.18 -14.51 -34.04
CA GLY A 248 -33.31 -13.69 -34.89
C GLY A 248 -32.18 -12.98 -34.15
N ASN A 249 -32.11 -13.09 -32.81
CA ASN A 249 -31.14 -12.40 -31.94
C ASN A 249 -29.90 -13.26 -31.61
N GLY A 250 -29.59 -14.26 -32.44
CA GLY A 250 -28.48 -15.20 -32.27
C GLY A 250 -28.90 -16.63 -31.94
N GLY A 251 -27.91 -17.49 -31.73
CA GLY A 251 -28.06 -18.93 -31.44
C GLY A 251 -27.88 -19.28 -29.97
N TYR A 252 -27.98 -20.57 -29.66
CA TYR A 252 -27.83 -21.13 -28.31
C TYR A 252 -26.56 -21.97 -28.18
N PRO A 253 -25.37 -21.35 -28.09
CA PRO A 253 -24.09 -22.08 -28.08
C PRO A 253 -24.01 -23.09 -26.94
N TYR A 254 -23.23 -24.15 -27.14
CA TYR A 254 -22.83 -25.03 -26.05
C TYR A 254 -22.00 -24.25 -25.03
N CYS A 255 -22.06 -24.65 -23.75
CA CYS A 255 -21.33 -23.96 -22.69
C CYS A 255 -19.81 -23.98 -22.92
N SER A 256 -19.27 -25.05 -23.52
CA SER A 256 -17.85 -25.11 -23.89
C SER A 256 -17.48 -24.08 -24.96
N GLU A 257 -18.32 -23.95 -26.00
CA GLU A 257 -18.18 -22.96 -27.08
C GLU A 257 -18.33 -21.53 -26.53
N TRP A 258 -19.35 -21.29 -25.70
CA TRP A 258 -19.63 -19.98 -25.12
C TRP A 258 -18.50 -19.48 -24.20
N TRP A 259 -17.85 -20.37 -23.45
CA TRP A 259 -16.71 -20.02 -22.60
C TRP A 259 -15.41 -19.82 -23.41
N SER A 260 -15.10 -20.74 -24.33
CA SER A 260 -13.76 -20.91 -24.92
C SER A 260 -13.58 -20.40 -26.35
N ALA A 261 -14.65 -19.95 -27.04
CA ALA A 261 -14.54 -19.45 -28.41
C ALA A 261 -13.50 -18.32 -28.54
N ALA A 262 -12.74 -18.36 -29.64
CA ALA A 262 -11.74 -17.35 -29.94
C ALA A 262 -12.41 -15.97 -30.17
N ASP A 263 -11.91 -14.95 -29.47
CA ASP A 263 -12.38 -13.55 -29.47
C ASP A 263 -13.83 -13.27 -29.01
N THR A 264 -14.79 -14.15 -29.28
CA THR A 264 -16.20 -14.01 -28.90
C THR A 264 -16.53 -14.70 -27.58
N GLY A 265 -15.72 -15.67 -27.14
CA GLY A 265 -15.92 -16.40 -25.90
C GLY A 265 -15.80 -15.52 -24.65
N LEU A 266 -16.47 -15.94 -23.58
CA LEU A 266 -16.44 -15.22 -22.30
C LEU A 266 -15.01 -15.09 -21.75
N LYS A 267 -14.19 -16.15 -21.85
CA LYS A 267 -12.80 -16.13 -21.37
C LYS A 267 -11.97 -15.02 -22.05
N ALA A 268 -12.07 -14.91 -23.37
CA ALA A 268 -11.34 -13.90 -24.15
C ALA A 268 -11.83 -12.47 -23.87
N ARG A 269 -13.15 -12.30 -23.74
CA ARG A 269 -13.75 -10.99 -23.43
C ARG A 269 -13.43 -10.50 -22.02
N VAL A 270 -13.38 -11.40 -21.03
CA VAL A 270 -12.93 -11.08 -19.67
C VAL A 270 -11.46 -10.69 -19.65
N MET A 271 -10.60 -11.39 -20.41
CA MET A 271 -9.19 -11.00 -20.52
C MET A 271 -8.98 -9.60 -21.10
N LYS A 272 -9.82 -9.19 -22.07
CA LYS A 272 -9.79 -7.84 -22.68
C LYS A 272 -10.26 -6.72 -21.73
N GLN A 273 -10.88 -7.03 -20.60
CA GLN A 273 -11.25 -6.03 -19.58
C GLN A 273 -10.05 -5.60 -18.72
N VAL A 274 -8.94 -6.32 -18.80
CA VAL A 274 -7.74 -6.06 -18.00
C VAL A 274 -6.74 -5.29 -18.86
N ASP A 275 -6.24 -4.16 -18.35
CA ASP A 275 -5.26 -3.33 -19.03
C ASP A 275 -3.99 -4.11 -19.44
N ASP A 276 -3.49 -3.87 -20.65
CA ASP A 276 -2.25 -4.49 -21.15
C ASP A 276 -1.05 -4.19 -20.24
N SER A 277 -1.05 -3.00 -19.60
CA SER A 277 -0.02 -2.58 -18.67
C SER A 277 0.02 -3.44 -17.40
N TYR A 278 -1.14 -3.95 -16.97
CA TYR A 278 -1.24 -4.86 -15.83
C TYR A 278 -0.70 -6.26 -16.19
N TRP A 279 -1.03 -6.78 -17.37
CA TRP A 279 -0.48 -8.06 -17.85
C TRP A 279 1.05 -8.03 -17.95
N LEU A 280 1.61 -6.91 -18.37
CA LEU A 280 3.06 -6.71 -18.40
C LEU A 280 3.68 -6.72 -16.99
N ARG A 281 3.06 -6.05 -16.01
CA ARG A 281 3.52 -6.04 -14.61
C ARG A 281 3.48 -7.43 -13.99
N LEU A 282 2.37 -8.14 -14.17
CA LEU A 282 2.17 -9.46 -13.62
C LEU A 282 3.15 -10.47 -14.24
N SER A 283 3.32 -10.46 -15.56
CA SER A 283 4.25 -11.36 -16.25
C SER A 283 5.72 -11.10 -15.86
N ALA A 284 6.13 -9.84 -15.70
CA ALA A 284 7.47 -9.49 -15.23
C ALA A 284 7.72 -9.97 -13.79
N ALA A 285 6.74 -9.81 -12.90
CA ALA A 285 6.82 -10.28 -11.53
C ALA A 285 6.90 -11.82 -11.44
N MET A 286 6.06 -12.52 -12.21
CA MET A 286 6.04 -13.99 -12.25
C MET A 286 7.37 -14.55 -12.80
N LYS A 287 7.96 -13.88 -13.79
CA LYS A 287 9.29 -14.22 -14.31
C LYS A 287 10.39 -14.08 -13.25
N MET A 288 10.35 -13.02 -12.43
CA MET A 288 11.31 -12.82 -11.33
C MET A 288 11.17 -13.83 -10.18
N ILE A 289 10.02 -14.49 -10.05
CA ILE A 289 9.77 -15.52 -9.04
C ILE A 289 9.98 -16.94 -9.63
N GLY A 290 10.23 -17.07 -10.94
CA GLY A 290 10.52 -18.34 -11.59
C GLY A 290 9.27 -19.21 -11.83
N SER A 291 8.13 -18.58 -12.16
CA SER A 291 6.92 -19.28 -12.60
C SER A 291 6.78 -19.15 -14.12
N SER A 292 6.62 -20.28 -14.82
CA SER A 292 6.36 -20.34 -16.26
C SER A 292 4.96 -19.79 -16.58
N GLN A 293 4.83 -19.14 -17.74
CA GLN A 293 3.70 -18.26 -18.08
C GLN A 293 2.30 -18.88 -18.15
N THR A 294 2.14 -20.19 -18.05
CA THR A 294 0.88 -20.88 -18.38
C THR A 294 -0.19 -20.78 -17.30
N ASP A 295 0.18 -20.57 -16.03
CA ASP A 295 -0.76 -20.82 -14.92
C ASP A 295 -1.39 -19.53 -14.35
N TYR A 296 -0.79 -18.35 -14.57
CA TYR A 296 -1.23 -17.12 -13.90
C TYR A 296 -2.45 -16.44 -14.55
N GLN A 297 -2.63 -16.59 -15.87
CA GLN A 297 -3.74 -15.95 -16.58
C GLN A 297 -5.09 -16.52 -16.12
N GLU A 298 -5.14 -17.84 -15.92
CA GLU A 298 -6.35 -18.52 -15.48
C GLU A 298 -6.78 -18.11 -14.08
N GLU A 299 -5.83 -17.91 -13.17
CA GLU A 299 -6.12 -17.47 -11.80
C GLU A 299 -6.60 -16.02 -11.74
N VAL A 300 -6.05 -15.12 -12.57
CA VAL A 300 -6.60 -13.76 -12.70
C VAL A 300 -8.03 -13.80 -13.22
N ILE A 301 -8.32 -14.62 -14.24
CA ILE A 301 -9.67 -14.80 -14.77
C ILE A 301 -10.58 -15.37 -13.69
N ARG A 302 -10.15 -16.42 -12.98
CA ARG A 302 -10.88 -17.06 -11.87
C ARG A 302 -11.24 -16.05 -10.79
N ARG A 303 -10.35 -15.10 -10.50
CA ARG A 303 -10.63 -13.99 -9.58
C ARG A 303 -11.66 -13.01 -10.14
N LEU A 304 -11.51 -12.56 -11.39
CA LEU A 304 -12.43 -11.63 -12.03
C LEU A 304 -13.87 -12.17 -12.11
N VAL A 305 -14.02 -13.45 -12.41
CA VAL A 305 -15.32 -14.13 -12.47
C VAL A 305 -15.78 -14.68 -11.12
N SER A 306 -15.01 -14.44 -10.04
CA SER A 306 -15.40 -14.90 -8.72
C SER A 306 -16.66 -14.16 -8.23
N PRO A 307 -17.53 -14.83 -7.45
CA PRO A 307 -18.77 -14.22 -6.95
C PRO A 307 -18.53 -12.87 -6.27
N ALA A 308 -17.45 -12.76 -5.50
CA ALA A 308 -17.08 -11.54 -4.77
C ALA A 308 -16.69 -10.36 -5.68
N ASN A 309 -16.12 -10.62 -6.86
CA ASN A 309 -15.80 -9.55 -7.82
C ASN A 309 -17.02 -9.19 -8.68
N LEU A 310 -17.85 -10.17 -9.01
CA LEU A 310 -19.10 -9.93 -9.73
C LEU A 310 -20.07 -9.10 -8.89
N THR A 311 -20.16 -9.29 -7.56
CA THR A 311 -21.02 -8.44 -6.70
C THR A 311 -20.61 -6.98 -6.69
N VAL A 312 -19.31 -6.70 -6.74
CA VAL A 312 -18.78 -5.33 -6.84
C VAL A 312 -19.06 -4.74 -8.24
N SER A 313 -18.93 -5.56 -9.28
CA SER A 313 -19.18 -5.14 -10.68
C SER A 313 -20.67 -4.83 -10.94
N HIS A 314 -21.57 -5.49 -10.21
CA HIS A 314 -23.03 -5.33 -10.32
C HIS A 314 -23.67 -4.32 -9.37
N GLY A 315 -22.91 -3.77 -8.40
CA GLY A 315 -23.48 -2.88 -7.39
C GLY A 315 -24.46 -3.54 -6.41
N GLY A 316 -24.48 -4.88 -6.34
CA GLY A 316 -25.40 -5.67 -5.52
C GLY A 316 -25.54 -7.12 -5.99
N GLU A 317 -25.73 -8.02 -5.01
CA GLU A 317 -25.95 -9.49 -5.02
C GLU A 317 -25.95 -10.27 -6.36
N VAL A 318 -25.05 -11.25 -6.50
CA VAL A 318 -24.87 -12.07 -7.73
C VAL A 318 -25.36 -13.52 -7.61
N TYR A 319 -25.86 -13.96 -6.45
CA TYR A 319 -26.37 -15.31 -6.28
C TYR A 319 -27.74 -15.36 -5.59
N ASN A 320 -28.79 -15.49 -6.40
CA ASN A 320 -30.02 -16.12 -5.96
C ASN A 320 -29.82 -17.64 -6.00
N GLY A 321 -29.20 -18.18 -4.95
CA GLY A 321 -29.05 -19.62 -4.79
C GLY A 321 -30.41 -20.33 -4.85
N TYR A 322 -30.49 -21.40 -5.65
CA TYR A 322 -31.66 -22.28 -5.76
C TYR A 322 -31.99 -22.86 -4.37
N GLY A 323 -33.14 -22.45 -3.81
CA GLY A 323 -33.65 -22.94 -2.52
C GLY A 323 -33.60 -21.95 -1.34
N GLY A 324 -33.38 -20.65 -1.54
CA GLY A 324 -33.53 -19.64 -0.48
C GLY A 324 -34.82 -18.84 -0.63
N ASN A 325 -35.67 -18.81 0.41
CA ASN A 325 -36.86 -17.97 0.49
C ASN A 325 -36.56 -16.54 0.00
N ALA A 326 -37.43 -16.02 -0.88
CA ALA A 326 -37.38 -14.66 -1.42
C ALA A 326 -37.72 -13.56 -0.39
N ASP A 327 -37.70 -13.88 0.90
CA ASP A 327 -38.12 -12.98 1.96
C ASP A 327 -36.90 -12.40 2.69
N MET A 328 -36.73 -11.08 2.55
CA MET A 328 -35.57 -10.32 3.00
C MET A 328 -35.68 -10.00 4.50
N THR A 329 -35.72 -11.02 5.36
CA THR A 329 -35.61 -10.79 6.80
C THR A 329 -34.13 -10.61 7.16
N ALA A 330 -33.78 -9.55 7.89
CA ALA A 330 -32.40 -9.23 8.29
C ALA A 330 -31.65 -10.42 8.94
N MET A 331 -32.39 -11.33 9.57
CA MET A 331 -31.87 -12.55 10.17
C MET A 331 -31.31 -13.57 9.16
N ASN A 332 -31.84 -13.61 7.92
CA ASN A 332 -31.35 -14.50 6.85
C ASN A 332 -30.14 -13.94 6.10
N ALA A 333 -30.03 -12.61 6.00
CA ALA A 333 -28.82 -11.96 5.49
C ALA A 333 -27.65 -12.17 6.46
N VAL A 334 -27.90 -12.02 7.77
CA VAL A 334 -26.90 -12.27 8.82
C VAL A 334 -26.52 -13.75 8.93
N SER A 335 -27.45 -14.69 8.75
CA SER A 335 -27.13 -16.13 8.79
C SER A 335 -26.40 -16.62 7.52
N ARG A 336 -26.65 -16.04 6.34
CA ARG A 336 -25.83 -16.27 5.13
C ARG A 336 -24.43 -15.69 5.25
N ILE A 337 -24.32 -14.51 5.85
CA ILE A 337 -23.02 -13.92 6.21
C ILE A 337 -22.35 -14.84 7.24
N ALA A 338 -23.02 -15.28 8.30
CA ALA A 338 -22.45 -16.15 9.33
C ALA A 338 -22.05 -17.55 8.81
N GLY A 339 -22.85 -18.15 7.92
CA GLY A 339 -22.56 -19.44 7.28
C GLY A 339 -21.39 -19.40 6.29
N THR A 340 -21.02 -18.21 5.83
CA THR A 340 -19.80 -17.97 5.03
C THR A 340 -18.69 -17.26 5.82
N ALA A 341 -18.94 -16.89 7.09
CA ALA A 341 -18.07 -16.02 7.89
C ALA A 341 -17.70 -16.56 9.28
N GLY A 342 -17.59 -17.87 9.45
CA GLY A 342 -17.10 -18.47 10.71
C GLY A 342 -15.63 -18.17 11.04
N ALA A 343 -14.83 -17.64 10.09
CA ALA A 343 -13.41 -17.34 10.30
C ALA A 343 -12.95 -15.98 9.72
N SER A 344 -13.85 -15.16 9.18
CA SER A 344 -13.48 -14.05 8.30
C SER A 344 -13.72 -12.63 8.84
N VAL A 345 -14.43 -12.43 9.95
CA VAL A 345 -14.76 -11.04 10.38
C VAL A 345 -13.60 -10.35 11.11
N ALA A 346 -12.74 -11.09 11.82
CA ALA A 346 -11.54 -10.51 12.45
C ALA A 346 -10.45 -10.13 11.42
N SER A 347 -10.41 -10.81 10.28
CA SER A 347 -9.47 -10.56 9.17
C SER A 347 -9.89 -9.43 8.23
N LEU A 348 -11.17 -9.05 8.20
CA LEU A 348 -11.67 -8.00 7.31
C LEU A 348 -11.28 -6.58 7.71
N GLY A 349 -10.96 -6.32 8.98
CA GLY A 349 -10.53 -4.98 9.44
C GLY A 349 -9.00 -4.80 9.48
N ALA A 350 -8.28 -5.80 9.97
CA ALA A 350 -6.85 -5.66 10.26
C ALA A 350 -5.96 -5.71 8.99
N PHE A 351 -6.32 -6.49 7.97
CA PHE A 351 -5.48 -6.62 6.77
C PHE A 351 -5.54 -5.42 5.83
N PRO A 352 -6.73 -4.89 5.47
CA PRO A 352 -6.79 -3.67 4.68
C PRO A 352 -6.10 -2.49 5.39
N ALA A 353 -6.12 -2.46 6.73
CA ALA A 353 -5.46 -1.43 7.53
C ALA A 353 -3.93 -1.53 7.47
N LEU A 354 -3.34 -2.71 7.65
CA LEU A 354 -1.87 -2.90 7.54
C LEU A 354 -1.36 -2.63 6.12
N ASP A 355 -2.17 -2.95 5.12
CA ASP A 355 -1.80 -2.74 3.72
C ASP A 355 -1.99 -1.28 3.27
N ALA A 356 -3.04 -0.61 3.74
CA ALA A 356 -3.17 0.83 3.61
C ALA A 356 -2.01 1.56 4.31
N MET A 357 -1.59 1.07 5.49
CA MET A 357 -0.43 1.61 6.20
C MET A 357 0.84 1.51 5.35
N ARG A 358 1.14 0.35 4.76
CA ARG A 358 2.32 0.16 3.87
C ARG A 358 2.34 1.12 2.69
N GLN A 359 1.18 1.34 2.07
CA GLN A 359 1.03 2.30 0.96
C GLN A 359 1.22 3.76 1.44
N ALA A 360 0.82 4.06 2.68
CA ALA A 360 0.94 5.39 3.25
C ALA A 360 2.36 5.75 3.74
N LEU A 361 3.25 4.77 4.00
CA LEU A 361 4.58 5.04 4.59
C LEU A 361 5.42 6.09 3.83
N PRO A 362 5.59 6.01 2.49
CA PRO A 362 6.32 7.03 1.75
C PRO A 362 5.60 8.40 1.73
N MET A 363 4.28 8.42 1.88
CA MET A 363 3.49 9.66 1.98
C MET A 363 3.73 10.33 3.34
N VAL A 364 3.68 9.57 4.43
CA VAL A 364 3.97 10.05 5.79
C VAL A 364 5.40 10.59 5.87
N GLN A 365 6.36 9.92 5.24
CA GLN A 365 7.75 10.38 5.19
C GLN A 365 7.88 11.77 4.54
N ALA A 366 7.22 11.96 3.39
CA ALA A 366 7.26 13.23 2.67
C ALA A 366 6.64 14.36 3.50
N VAL A 367 5.53 14.10 4.19
CA VAL A 367 4.91 15.05 5.12
C VAL A 367 5.84 15.37 6.29
N MET A 368 6.50 14.36 6.85
CA MET A 368 7.45 14.53 7.95
C MET A 368 8.66 15.38 7.53
N LEU A 369 9.25 15.12 6.36
CA LEU A 369 10.36 15.91 5.83
C LEU A 369 9.95 17.37 5.57
N MET A 370 8.77 17.60 4.99
CA MET A 370 8.23 18.94 4.82
C MET A 370 8.09 19.66 6.18
N ALA A 371 7.47 19.00 7.17
CA ALA A 371 7.30 19.59 8.50
C ALA A 371 8.66 19.93 9.15
N ILE A 372 9.65 19.05 9.01
CA ILE A 372 11.01 19.31 9.49
C ILE A 372 11.59 20.55 8.81
N TYR A 373 11.55 20.63 7.47
CA TYR A 373 12.10 21.78 6.74
C TYR A 373 11.41 23.09 7.13
N ILE A 374 10.10 23.11 7.34
CA ILE A 374 9.36 24.30 7.82
C ILE A 374 9.87 24.75 9.19
N MET A 375 10.14 23.81 10.11
CA MET A 375 10.55 24.13 11.48
C MET A 375 12.03 24.48 11.63
N VAL A 376 12.89 24.15 10.66
CA VAL A 376 14.35 24.40 10.71
C VAL A 376 14.71 25.83 11.18
N PRO A 377 14.22 26.93 10.55
CA PRO A 377 14.64 28.28 10.91
C PRO A 377 14.23 28.64 12.34
N LEU A 378 13.06 28.17 12.80
CA LEU A 378 12.57 28.41 14.15
C LEU A 378 13.42 27.65 15.19
N ILE A 379 13.73 26.37 14.94
CA ILE A 379 14.54 25.56 15.85
C ILE A 379 15.95 26.14 15.97
N LEU A 380 16.56 26.55 14.84
CA LEU A 380 17.89 27.17 14.86
C LEU A 380 17.90 28.51 15.58
N ALA A 381 16.86 29.33 15.41
CA ALA A 381 16.70 30.57 16.14
C ALA A 381 16.59 30.32 17.65
N PHE A 382 15.68 29.45 18.10
CA PHE A 382 15.53 29.14 19.54
C PHE A 382 16.77 28.50 20.16
N ALA A 383 17.55 27.75 19.37
CA ALA A 383 18.82 27.18 19.81
C ALA A 383 20.00 28.15 19.73
N ALA A 384 19.76 29.45 19.51
CA ALA A 384 20.79 30.49 19.38
C ALA A 384 21.94 30.09 18.42
N TYR A 385 21.55 29.44 17.30
CA TYR A 385 22.42 29.01 16.20
C TYR A 385 23.61 28.15 16.64
N GLU A 386 23.41 27.26 17.61
CA GLU A 386 24.46 26.34 18.04
C GLU A 386 24.75 25.21 17.04
N PHE A 387 26.05 24.92 16.84
CA PHE A 387 26.51 23.80 16.00
C PHE A 387 25.92 22.46 16.42
N LYS A 388 25.78 22.24 17.72
CA LYS A 388 25.19 21.00 18.26
C LYS A 388 23.80 20.77 17.66
N THR A 389 22.97 21.81 17.59
CA THR A 389 21.61 21.72 17.05
C THR A 389 21.58 21.51 15.53
N VAL A 390 22.50 22.13 14.79
CA VAL A 390 22.64 21.88 13.34
C VAL A 390 22.99 20.42 13.08
N ILE A 391 23.92 19.88 13.86
CA ILE A 391 24.35 18.48 13.74
C ILE A 391 23.20 17.54 14.09
N THR A 392 22.46 17.78 15.19
CA THR A 392 21.31 16.94 15.54
C THR A 392 20.22 16.98 14.48
N LEU A 393 19.88 18.15 13.95
CA LEU A 393 18.91 18.29 12.85
C LEU A 393 19.37 17.57 11.58
N THR A 394 20.67 17.63 11.28
CA THR A 394 21.29 16.90 10.15
C THR A 394 21.08 15.39 10.30
N PHE A 395 21.35 14.84 11.49
CA PHE A 395 21.10 13.42 11.77
C PHE A 395 19.61 13.07 11.71
N VAL A 396 18.72 13.95 12.16
CA VAL A 396 17.26 13.72 12.07
C VAL A 396 16.81 13.67 10.62
N ILE A 397 17.21 14.64 9.78
CA ILE A 397 16.87 14.65 8.35
C ILE A 397 17.44 13.41 7.66
N PHE A 398 18.68 13.04 7.95
CA PHE A 398 19.28 11.81 7.44
C PHE A 398 18.49 10.58 7.86
N ALA A 399 18.15 10.46 9.14
CA ALA A 399 17.41 9.35 9.71
C ALA A 399 16.06 9.15 9.04
N VAL A 400 15.30 10.24 8.84
CA VAL A 400 13.99 10.21 8.17
C VAL A 400 14.15 9.82 6.70
N ASN A 401 15.17 10.32 5.99
CA ASN A 401 15.44 9.90 4.61
C ASN A 401 15.76 8.40 4.52
N PHE A 402 16.59 7.92 5.44
CA PHE A 402 17.05 6.53 5.51
C PHE A 402 15.93 5.53 5.88
N LEU A 403 14.76 5.99 6.35
CA LEU A 403 13.59 5.13 6.54
C LEU A 403 13.18 4.38 5.28
N THR A 404 13.38 4.97 4.10
CA THR A 404 13.08 4.29 2.83
C THR A 404 13.87 3.00 2.67
N PHE A 405 15.14 2.96 3.08
CA PHE A 405 15.93 1.73 3.06
C PHE A 405 15.28 0.63 3.91
N TRP A 406 14.85 0.95 5.13
CA TRP A 406 14.21 -0.02 6.02
C TRP A 406 12.87 -0.51 5.48
N TRP A 407 12.10 0.34 4.81
CA TRP A 407 10.86 -0.07 4.16
C TRP A 407 11.11 -0.93 2.92
N GLU A 408 12.11 -0.62 2.09
CA GLU A 408 12.47 -1.49 0.97
C GLU A 408 13.01 -2.84 1.45
N LEU A 409 13.79 -2.86 2.53
CA LEU A 409 14.22 -4.09 3.18
C LEU A 409 13.03 -4.90 3.70
N ALA A 410 12.05 -4.23 4.31
CA ALA A 410 10.82 -4.87 4.76
C ALA A 410 10.00 -5.44 3.58
N ARG A 411 9.83 -4.71 2.47
CA ARG A 411 9.14 -5.22 1.26
C ARG A 411 9.85 -6.43 0.67
N TRP A 412 11.18 -6.38 0.64
CA TRP A 412 11.99 -7.48 0.15
C TRP A 412 11.86 -8.71 1.04
N LEU A 413 11.98 -8.55 2.36
CA LEU A 413 11.84 -9.67 3.31
C LEU A 413 10.43 -10.25 3.28
N ASP A 414 9.40 -9.41 3.18
CA ASP A 414 7.99 -9.81 3.04
C ASP A 414 7.79 -10.68 1.79
N SER A 415 8.26 -10.21 0.64
CA SER A 415 8.18 -10.95 -0.62
C SER A 415 9.02 -12.23 -0.61
N TRP A 416 10.17 -12.22 0.07
CA TRP A 416 11.04 -13.38 0.22
C TRP A 416 10.42 -14.45 1.13
N LEU A 417 9.88 -14.07 2.29
CA LEU A 417 9.18 -14.96 3.21
C LEU A 417 7.93 -15.57 2.56
N LEU A 418 7.14 -14.76 1.84
CA LEU A 418 6.01 -15.25 1.05
C LEU A 418 6.46 -16.27 0.01
N THR A 419 7.51 -15.97 -0.74
CA THR A 419 8.02 -16.92 -1.74
C THR A 419 8.53 -18.20 -1.08
N ALA A 420 9.29 -18.10 0.01
CA ALA A 420 9.84 -19.26 0.71
C ALA A 420 8.74 -20.16 1.28
N LEU A 421 7.72 -19.58 1.92
CA LEU A 421 6.65 -20.37 2.55
C LEU A 421 5.69 -20.98 1.52
N TYR A 422 5.39 -20.26 0.44
CA TYR A 422 4.45 -20.73 -0.60
C TYR A 422 5.14 -21.47 -1.76
N SER A 423 6.46 -21.72 -1.70
CA SER A 423 7.19 -22.52 -2.71
C SER A 423 7.18 -24.04 -2.47
N SER A 424 6.53 -24.52 -1.40
CA SER A 424 6.47 -25.95 -1.06
C SER A 424 5.22 -26.65 -1.63
N ASP A 425 5.28 -27.96 -1.82
CA ASP A 425 4.16 -28.77 -2.33
C ASP A 425 2.91 -28.76 -1.40
N THR A 426 3.06 -28.31 -0.16
CA THR A 426 1.97 -28.23 0.84
C THR A 426 1.18 -26.93 0.76
N HIS A 427 1.75 -25.86 0.18
CA HIS A 427 1.10 -24.57 0.00
C HIS A 427 1.24 -24.14 -1.46
N THR A 428 0.13 -24.03 -2.19
CA THR A 428 0.21 -23.59 -3.59
C THR A 428 0.77 -22.17 -3.67
N ARG A 429 1.75 -21.97 -4.57
CA ARG A 429 2.35 -20.66 -4.91
C ARG A 429 1.31 -19.59 -5.25
N PHE A 430 0.12 -20.02 -5.67
CA PHE A 430 -1.01 -19.16 -6.01
C PHE A 430 -1.91 -18.81 -4.81
N ASN A 431 -1.91 -19.61 -3.74
CA ASN A 431 -2.55 -19.21 -2.47
C ASN A 431 -1.79 -18.05 -1.78
N MET A 432 -0.57 -17.75 -2.21
CA MET A 432 0.18 -16.54 -1.83
C MET A 432 -0.56 -15.23 -2.19
N MET A 433 -1.36 -15.24 -3.25
CA MET A 433 -2.23 -14.13 -3.64
C MET A 433 -3.57 -14.14 -2.86
N GLY A 434 -3.72 -15.04 -1.88
CA GLY A 434 -4.88 -15.18 -1.00
C GLY A 434 -6.20 -15.43 -1.73
N PHE A 435 -6.13 -16.28 -2.75
CA PHE A 435 -7.31 -16.76 -3.47
C PHE A 435 -8.06 -17.85 -2.69
N GLN A 436 -7.46 -18.46 -1.66
CA GLN A 436 -8.15 -19.35 -0.73
C GLN A 436 -7.93 -18.92 0.73
N ASN A 437 -9.03 -18.71 1.44
CA ASN A 437 -9.05 -18.32 2.84
C ASN A 437 -8.53 -19.47 3.71
N THR A 438 -7.24 -19.47 4.02
CA THR A 438 -6.65 -20.35 5.04
C THR A 438 -6.12 -19.52 6.19
N SER A 439 -6.48 -19.90 7.41
CA SER A 439 -6.13 -19.25 8.68
C SER A 439 -4.63 -18.99 8.88
N ASP A 440 -3.77 -19.71 8.15
CA ASP A 440 -2.32 -19.52 8.13
C ASP A 440 -1.88 -18.16 7.54
N ASP A 441 -2.71 -17.51 6.70
CA ASP A 441 -2.49 -16.16 6.17
C ASP A 441 -2.57 -15.09 7.31
N LEU A 442 -3.22 -15.39 8.43
CA LEU A 442 -3.41 -14.45 9.56
C LEU A 442 -2.13 -14.19 10.35
N ILE A 443 -1.39 -15.25 10.67
CA ILE A 443 -0.16 -15.14 11.47
C ILE A 443 0.93 -14.46 10.63
N MET A 444 1.05 -14.82 9.36
CA MET A 444 2.06 -14.24 8.49
C MET A 444 1.78 -12.77 8.19
N ASN A 445 0.53 -12.37 7.96
CA ASN A 445 0.18 -10.97 7.73
C ASN A 445 0.42 -10.08 8.97
N LEU A 446 0.23 -10.62 10.18
CA LEU A 446 0.55 -9.91 11.42
C LEU A 446 2.07 -9.74 11.61
N VAL A 447 2.84 -10.83 11.44
CA VAL A 447 4.31 -10.79 11.57
C VAL A 447 4.91 -9.86 10.53
N MET A 448 4.43 -9.91 9.29
CA MET A 448 4.97 -9.06 8.25
C MET A 448 4.46 -7.62 8.32
N GLY A 449 3.25 -7.36 8.83
CA GLY A 449 2.77 -6.00 9.10
C GLY A 449 3.57 -5.28 10.20
N THR A 450 3.95 -6.02 11.25
CA THR A 450 4.75 -5.47 12.36
C THR A 450 6.19 -5.14 11.94
N MET A 451 6.77 -5.86 10.98
CA MET A 451 8.12 -5.57 10.47
C MET A 451 8.27 -4.15 9.90
N PHE A 452 7.25 -3.63 9.20
CA PHE A 452 7.25 -2.28 8.65
C PHE A 452 7.24 -1.17 9.71
N LEU A 453 6.94 -1.51 10.96
CA LEU A 453 7.00 -0.61 12.11
C LEU A 453 8.25 -0.85 12.94
N MET A 454 8.55 -2.12 13.24
CA MET A 454 9.63 -2.50 14.15
C MET A 454 11.01 -2.19 13.57
N LEU A 455 11.25 -2.45 12.27
CA LEU A 455 12.55 -2.16 11.66
C LEU A 455 12.88 -0.65 11.68
N PRO A 456 11.99 0.23 11.20
CA PRO A 456 12.12 1.68 11.42
C PRO A 456 12.27 2.10 12.87
N ALA A 457 11.50 1.52 13.79
CA ALA A 457 11.54 1.88 15.21
C ALA A 457 12.89 1.52 15.84
N VAL A 458 13.46 0.37 15.48
CA VAL A 458 14.81 -0.03 15.93
C VAL A 458 15.85 0.93 15.39
N TRP A 459 15.77 1.35 14.11
CA TRP A 459 16.67 2.34 13.54
C TRP A 459 16.59 3.69 14.28
N VAL A 460 15.39 4.22 14.45
CA VAL A 460 15.17 5.50 15.13
C VAL A 460 15.59 5.41 16.60
N GLY A 461 15.31 4.28 17.26
CA GLY A 461 15.76 3.98 18.62
C GLY A 461 17.28 3.92 18.73
N ALA A 462 17.97 3.29 17.78
CA ALA A 462 19.43 3.18 17.76
C ALA A 462 20.13 4.55 17.66
N LEU A 463 19.49 5.56 17.06
CA LEU A 463 20.04 6.94 17.05
C LEU A 463 20.16 7.53 18.45
N SER A 464 19.38 7.06 19.42
CA SER A 464 19.55 7.46 20.84
C SER A 464 20.88 6.99 21.42
N TRP A 465 21.43 5.86 20.95
CA TRP A 465 22.73 5.34 21.39
C TRP A 465 23.89 6.19 20.88
N ALA A 466 23.69 6.90 19.76
CA ALA A 466 24.64 7.88 19.23
C ALA A 466 24.55 9.25 19.94
N GLY A 467 23.78 9.37 21.03
CA GLY A 467 23.66 10.60 21.82
C GLY A 467 22.58 11.58 21.34
N VAL A 468 21.78 11.20 20.34
CA VAL A 468 20.62 11.99 19.91
C VAL A 468 19.44 11.68 20.83
N GLN A 469 19.25 12.49 21.89
CA GLN A 469 18.20 12.31 22.92
C GLN A 469 16.76 12.25 22.38
N ILE A 470 16.54 12.54 21.09
CA ILE A 470 15.23 12.49 20.42
C ILE A 470 14.78 11.03 20.14
N GLY A 471 15.71 10.06 20.07
CA GLY A 471 15.38 8.67 19.73
C GLY A 471 14.48 7.96 20.76
N SER A 472 14.52 8.34 22.04
CA SER A 472 13.65 7.75 23.08
C SER A 472 12.21 8.24 23.00
N GLU A 473 11.98 9.49 22.59
CA GLU A 473 10.64 10.08 22.52
C GLU A 473 9.93 9.73 21.20
N ILE A 474 10.64 9.69 20.07
CA ILE A 474 10.05 9.25 18.80
C ILE A 474 9.73 7.75 18.84
N SER A 475 10.59 6.92 19.44
CA SER A 475 10.29 5.49 19.61
C SER A 475 9.09 5.27 20.53
N ARG A 476 8.94 6.04 21.61
CA ARG A 476 7.72 6.03 22.44
C ARG A 476 6.48 6.48 21.68
N GLY A 477 6.57 7.53 20.85
CA GLY A 477 5.46 8.01 20.02
C GLY A 477 5.04 7.03 18.92
N LEU A 478 6.00 6.35 18.27
CA LEU A 478 5.71 5.28 17.32
C LEU A 478 5.05 4.09 18.03
N MET A 479 5.59 3.68 19.18
CA MET A 479 5.06 2.56 19.96
C MET A 479 3.66 2.87 20.53
N SER A 480 3.41 4.08 21.00
CA SER A 480 2.09 4.50 21.51
C SER A 480 1.06 4.62 20.38
N GLY A 481 1.42 5.17 19.22
CA GLY A 481 0.53 5.22 18.04
C GLY A 481 0.15 3.83 17.51
N THR A 482 1.07 2.86 17.60
CA THR A 482 0.77 1.45 17.28
C THR A 482 -0.09 0.74 18.35
N SER A 483 -0.07 1.25 19.59
CA SER A 483 -0.91 0.72 20.68
C SER A 483 -2.37 1.18 20.55
N GLU A 484 -2.63 2.41 20.11
CA GLU A 484 -3.99 2.91 19.84
C GLU A 484 -4.62 2.25 18.61
N SER A 485 -3.85 1.99 17.57
CA SER A 485 -4.31 1.21 16.42
C SER A 485 -4.54 -0.27 16.76
N LYS A 486 -3.76 -0.85 17.69
CA LYS A 486 -4.08 -2.14 18.33
C LYS A 486 -5.34 -2.08 19.19
N LEU A 487 -5.62 -0.97 19.88
CA LEU A 487 -6.83 -0.76 20.67
C LEU A 487 -8.08 -0.61 19.78
N ALA A 488 -7.96 0.02 18.62
CA ALA A 488 -9.02 0.07 17.61
C ALA A 488 -9.31 -1.33 17.03
N ALA A 489 -8.26 -2.13 16.78
CA ALA A 489 -8.40 -3.52 16.35
C ALA A 489 -8.98 -4.43 17.45
N SER A 490 -8.63 -4.20 18.73
CA SER A 490 -9.18 -4.94 19.86
C SER A 490 -10.62 -4.53 20.19
N HIS A 491 -10.99 -3.26 19.99
CA HIS A 491 -12.38 -2.80 20.05
C HIS A 491 -13.25 -3.44 18.97
N ALA A 492 -12.75 -3.55 17.73
CA ALA A 492 -13.45 -4.28 16.67
C ALA A 492 -13.64 -5.78 17.04
N GLY A 493 -12.62 -6.41 17.62
CA GLY A 493 -12.71 -7.79 18.14
C GLY A 493 -13.71 -7.95 19.29
N ASN A 494 -13.79 -6.98 20.21
CA ASN A 494 -14.74 -7.00 21.34
C ASN A 494 -16.19 -6.77 20.92
N VAL A 495 -16.44 -5.95 19.89
CA VAL A 495 -17.78 -5.76 19.32
C VAL A 495 -18.29 -7.05 18.66
N VAL A 496 -17.41 -7.79 17.98
CA VAL A 496 -17.73 -9.11 17.41
C VAL A 496 -18.00 -10.16 18.51
N ASN A 497 -17.19 -10.20 19.57
CA ASN A 497 -17.40 -11.11 20.70
C ASN A 497 -18.72 -10.82 21.44
N SER A 498 -19.08 -9.54 21.56
CA SER A 498 -20.35 -9.10 22.14
C SER A 498 -21.54 -9.50 21.28
N GLY A 499 -21.41 -9.42 19.95
CA GLY A 499 -22.40 -9.90 18.99
C GLY A 499 -22.59 -11.42 19.05
N ILE A 500 -21.52 -12.20 19.09
CA ILE A 500 -21.56 -13.67 19.20
C ILE A 500 -22.16 -14.10 20.54
N GLY A 501 -21.80 -13.43 21.65
CA GLY A 501 -22.38 -13.69 22.97
C GLY A 501 -23.89 -13.40 23.05
N SER A 502 -24.37 -12.40 22.32
CA SER A 502 -25.81 -12.11 22.22
C SER A 502 -26.56 -13.15 21.40
N LEU A 503 -25.92 -13.73 20.38
CA LEU A 503 -26.49 -14.74 19.50
C LEU A 503 -26.53 -16.13 20.16
N SER A 504 -25.50 -16.48 20.93
CA SER A 504 -25.49 -17.66 21.81
C SER A 504 -26.62 -17.62 22.85
N LYS A 505 -26.84 -16.46 23.49
CA LYS A 505 -27.97 -16.29 24.43
C LYS A 505 -29.35 -16.36 23.74
N GLY A 506 -29.45 -15.91 22.49
CA GLY A 506 -30.66 -16.01 21.69
C GLY A 506 -31.01 -17.46 21.31
N ILE A 507 -30.02 -18.27 20.97
CA ILE A 507 -30.19 -19.70 20.62
C ILE A 507 -30.56 -20.53 21.86
N ASP A 508 -29.90 -20.28 23.01
CA ASP A 508 -30.25 -20.96 24.28
C ASP A 508 -31.67 -20.64 24.77
N SER A 509 -32.16 -19.43 24.48
CA SER A 509 -33.53 -19.04 24.81
C SER A 509 -34.57 -19.57 23.82
N GLY A 510 -34.16 -19.93 22.60
CA GLY A 510 -35.02 -20.53 21.56
C GLY A 510 -35.17 -22.03 21.70
N MET A 511 -34.18 -22.73 22.29
CA MET A 511 -34.25 -24.17 22.57
C MET A 511 -35.02 -24.52 23.85
N LYS A 512 -35.44 -23.53 24.65
CA LYS A 512 -36.22 -23.70 25.89
C LYS A 512 -37.71 -23.30 25.75
N LYS A 513 -38.23 -23.19 24.53
CA LYS A 513 -39.67 -22.99 24.28
C LYS A 513 -40.27 -24.12 23.47
#